data_AF-A0AAN5C3Y5-F1
#
_entry.id   AF-A0AAN5C3Y5-F1
#
_cell.length_a   1.000
_cell.length_b   1.000
_cell.length_c   1.000
_cell.angle_alpha   90.00
_cell.angle_beta   90.00
_cell.angle_gamma   90.00
#
_symmetry.space_group_name_H-M   'P 1'
#
loop_
_entity.id
_entity.type
_entity.pdbx_description
1 polymer ?
#
loop_
_entity_poly.entity_id
_entity_poly.type
_entity_poly.pdbx_seq_one_letter_code
_entity_poly.pdbx_strand_id
1 'polypeptide(L)'
;MILPLLLLASTAFAQELCNQETPRSCECSSCWDDLPLSGAINWITVETDGCGAIDELAMRTKLASWSTEECGSSVHCGIRLPIAPEQILLGRLSCDAATRAGAISLAVMTGPDGKDVLKQDSFLPARLLGAILHSREHLLAIALRAHLTSVSITRITAPLRIRTSTTPPHTTTVPISTTTEATSLRPRLFFIPTSSLGIGLSVGCFATAIIALIAYGVWGRIEWKRLVEGRWKRKVYRKVPDVMFRSADEMPTMLPTVIPNRNPTVIPHSTSAYSTTQLIRY
;
A
#
# COMPACT_ATOMS: atom_id res chain seq x y z
N MET A 1 43.30 16.04 35.59
CA MET A 1 43.10 15.86 34.14
C MET A 1 41.62 15.62 33.90
N ILE A 2 40.95 16.63 33.35
CA ILE A 2 39.50 16.69 33.16
C ILE A 2 39.21 16.07 31.79
N LEU A 3 38.44 14.99 31.79
CA LEU A 3 37.90 14.35 30.59
C LEU A 3 36.78 15.28 30.07
N PRO A 4 36.86 15.87 28.87
CA PRO A 4 35.70 16.54 28.32
C PRO A 4 34.74 15.45 27.86
N LEU A 5 33.62 15.36 28.58
CA LEU A 5 32.40 14.68 28.20
C LEU A 5 31.98 15.26 26.84
N LEU A 6 32.36 14.58 25.76
CA LEU A 6 31.79 14.79 24.43
C LEU A 6 30.33 14.32 24.51
N LEU A 7 29.48 15.23 24.98
CA LEU A 7 28.05 15.24 24.68
C LEU A 7 27.94 15.22 23.16
N LEU A 8 27.73 14.03 22.61
CA LEU A 8 27.11 13.86 21.31
C LEU A 8 25.76 14.56 21.40
N ALA A 9 25.73 15.83 20.99
CA ALA A 9 24.52 16.49 20.57
C ALA A 9 23.98 15.67 19.39
N SER A 10 23.16 14.68 19.70
CA SER A 10 22.25 14.06 18.74
C SER A 10 21.29 15.17 18.34
N THR A 11 21.67 15.95 17.34
CA THR A 11 20.77 16.87 16.65
C THR A 11 19.67 16.00 16.07
N ALA A 12 18.51 16.03 16.73
CA ALA A 12 17.27 15.57 16.14
C ALA A 12 17.03 16.45 14.91
N PHE A 13 17.48 15.98 13.75
CA PHE A 13 17.15 16.61 12.48
C PHE A 13 15.66 16.37 12.24
N ALA A 14 14.85 17.40 12.50
CA ALA A 14 13.49 17.47 12.00
C ALA A 14 13.61 17.62 10.48
N GLN A 15 13.62 16.49 9.76
CA GLN A 15 13.59 16.50 8.32
C GLN A 15 12.18 16.92 7.89
N GLU A 16 12.06 18.11 7.31
CA GLU A 16 10.77 18.57 6.79
C GLU A 16 10.45 17.82 5.49
N LEU A 17 9.28 17.19 5.44
CA LEU A 17 8.77 16.49 4.26
C LEU A 17 7.97 17.49 3.39
N CYS A 18 8.38 17.67 2.13
CA CYS A 18 7.84 18.71 1.23
C CYS A 18 7.36 18.19 -0.13
N ASN A 19 7.10 16.89 -0.24
CA ASN A 19 6.64 16.30 -1.49
C ASN A 19 7.50 16.64 -2.71
N GLN A 20 8.82 16.71 -2.51
CA GLN A 20 9.75 17.07 -3.57
C GLN A 20 9.64 16.09 -4.74
N GLU A 21 9.91 16.60 -5.95
CA GLU A 21 9.87 15.82 -7.20
C GLU A 21 8.49 15.23 -7.57
N THR A 22 7.41 15.71 -6.95
CA THR A 22 6.03 15.35 -7.31
C THR A 22 5.26 16.54 -7.86
N PRO A 23 4.12 16.31 -8.55
CA PRO A 23 3.20 17.39 -8.94
C PRO A 23 2.66 18.23 -7.77
N ARG A 24 2.87 17.78 -6.53
CA ARG A 24 2.42 18.40 -5.28
C ARG A 24 3.58 18.93 -4.42
N SER A 25 4.75 19.13 -5.02
CA SER A 25 5.88 19.82 -4.38
C SER A 25 5.46 21.21 -3.87
N CYS A 26 5.97 21.55 -2.69
CA CYS A 26 5.51 22.66 -1.85
C CYS A 26 6.68 23.17 -0.99
N GLU A 27 6.54 24.37 -0.41
CA GLU A 27 7.52 24.88 0.55
C GLU A 27 7.46 24.08 1.85
N CYS A 28 8.57 23.53 2.33
CA CYS A 28 8.59 22.58 3.45
C CYS A 28 8.00 23.15 4.75
N SER A 29 8.12 24.46 4.95
CA SER A 29 7.59 25.19 6.12
C SER A 29 6.06 25.25 6.19
N SER A 30 5.38 25.30 5.04
CA SER A 30 3.92 25.48 4.94
C SER A 30 3.21 24.41 4.11
N CYS A 31 3.95 23.40 3.62
CA CYS A 31 3.46 22.42 2.66
C CYS A 31 2.13 21.79 3.07
N TRP A 32 2.05 21.40 4.34
CA TRP A 32 0.90 20.71 4.90
C TRP A 32 -0.33 21.59 5.00
N ASP A 33 -0.13 22.88 5.23
CA ASP A 33 -1.22 23.86 5.36
C ASP A 33 -1.72 24.32 3.97
N ASP A 34 -0.88 24.22 2.94
CA ASP A 34 -1.16 24.69 1.58
C ASP A 34 -1.66 23.59 0.62
N LEU A 35 -1.79 22.35 1.09
CA LEU A 35 -2.37 21.27 0.28
C LEU A 35 -3.83 21.61 -0.09
N PRO A 36 -4.20 21.55 -1.39
CA PRO A 36 -5.54 21.93 -1.84
C PRO A 36 -6.55 20.82 -1.52
N LEU A 37 -6.92 20.68 -0.24
CA LEU A 37 -7.87 19.67 0.21
C LEU A 37 -9.32 20.18 0.11
N SER A 38 -10.21 19.37 -0.45
CA SER A 38 -11.66 19.56 -0.32
C SER A 38 -12.16 18.77 0.89
N GLY A 39 -12.24 19.44 2.04
CA GLY A 39 -12.75 18.86 3.28
C GLY A 39 -11.73 18.04 4.06
N ALA A 40 -12.23 17.09 4.85
CA ALA A 40 -11.42 16.25 5.72
C ALA A 40 -10.90 15.01 4.98
N ILE A 41 -9.62 14.73 5.15
CA ILE A 41 -8.98 13.52 4.64
C ILE A 41 -8.59 12.62 5.81
N ASN A 42 -8.85 11.32 5.68
CA ASN A 42 -8.38 10.29 6.61
C ASN A 42 -6.96 9.88 6.23
N TRP A 43 -6.00 10.29 7.04
CA TRP A 43 -4.60 9.89 6.97
C TRP A 43 -4.36 8.68 7.85
N ILE A 44 -3.30 7.92 7.56
CA ILE A 44 -2.73 6.96 8.50
C ILE A 44 -1.55 7.61 9.19
N THR A 45 -1.61 7.74 10.51
CA THR A 45 -0.50 8.19 11.34
C THR A 45 0.21 6.98 11.92
N VAL A 46 1.52 6.91 11.68
CA VAL A 46 2.42 5.89 12.18
C VAL A 46 3.28 6.53 13.26
N GLU A 47 3.17 6.03 14.49
CA GLU A 47 3.97 6.47 15.63
C GLU A 47 5.17 5.54 15.82
N THR A 48 6.31 6.12 16.21
CA THR A 48 7.59 5.43 16.37
C THR A 48 8.29 5.76 17.68
N ASP A 49 9.10 4.84 18.18
CA ASP A 49 9.98 5.03 19.35
C ASP A 49 11.34 5.66 18.97
N GLY A 50 11.27 6.72 18.18
CA GLY A 50 12.46 7.38 17.68
C GLY A 50 12.13 8.32 16.54
N CYS A 51 12.92 9.37 16.41
CA CYS A 51 12.90 10.25 15.25
C CYS A 51 13.95 9.75 14.27
N GLY A 52 13.56 8.79 13.43
CA GLY A 52 14.40 8.31 12.33
C GLY A 52 14.58 9.40 11.28
N ALA A 53 15.68 9.33 10.53
CA ALA A 53 15.83 10.11 9.30
C ALA A 53 15.09 9.37 8.17
N ILE A 54 14.21 10.08 7.47
CA ILE A 54 13.35 9.50 6.44
C ILE A 54 13.84 9.99 5.09
N ASP A 55 14.34 9.06 4.26
CA ASP A 55 14.53 9.31 2.85
C ASP A 55 13.15 9.33 2.17
N GLU A 56 12.66 10.52 1.86
CA GLU A 56 11.33 10.77 1.32
C GLU A 56 11.07 9.98 0.02
N LEU A 57 12.01 10.01 -0.92
CA LEU A 57 11.88 9.32 -2.21
C LEU A 57 11.92 7.80 -2.03
N ALA A 58 12.85 7.29 -1.22
CA ALA A 58 12.95 5.86 -0.95
C ALA A 58 11.70 5.34 -0.22
N MET A 59 11.15 6.12 0.72
CA MET A 59 9.94 5.77 1.47
C MET A 59 8.72 5.68 0.54
N ARG A 60 8.55 6.66 -0.36
CA ARG A 60 7.46 6.62 -1.36
C ARG A 60 7.56 5.44 -2.29
N THR A 61 8.76 5.20 -2.81
CA THR A 61 9.02 4.08 -3.70
C THR A 61 8.64 2.74 -3.05
N LYS A 62 9.02 2.55 -1.78
CA LYS A 62 8.63 1.37 -1.00
C LYS A 62 7.13 1.29 -0.79
N LEU A 63 6.49 2.36 -0.33
CA LEU A 63 5.05 2.39 -0.06
C LEU A 63 4.21 2.16 -1.34
N ALA A 64 4.64 2.68 -2.47
CA ALA A 64 4.01 2.48 -3.78
C ALA A 64 4.08 1.02 -4.23
N SER A 65 5.27 0.39 -4.14
CA SER A 65 5.45 -1.04 -4.43
C SER A 65 4.62 -1.91 -3.49
N TRP A 66 4.66 -1.65 -2.18
CA TRP A 66 3.91 -2.42 -1.19
C TRP A 66 2.41 -2.31 -1.40
N SER A 67 1.92 -1.10 -1.66
CA SER A 67 0.50 -0.90 -1.92
C SER A 67 0.06 -1.62 -3.19
N THR A 68 0.87 -1.60 -4.24
CA THR A 68 0.59 -2.34 -5.48
C THR A 68 0.57 -3.86 -5.25
N GLU A 69 1.57 -4.40 -4.55
CA GLU A 69 1.71 -5.83 -4.26
C GLU A 69 0.57 -6.36 -3.37
N GLU A 70 0.28 -5.65 -2.27
CA GLU A 70 -0.75 -6.06 -1.30
C GLU A 70 -2.17 -5.90 -1.88
N CYS A 71 -2.42 -4.84 -2.66
CA CYS A 71 -3.72 -4.66 -3.30
C CYS A 71 -3.99 -5.66 -4.42
N GLY A 72 -2.95 -6.12 -5.13
CA GLY A 72 -3.05 -7.13 -6.17
C GLY A 72 -3.15 -8.57 -5.66
N SER A 73 -2.72 -8.83 -4.41
CA SER A 73 -2.65 -10.19 -3.85
C SER A 73 -3.67 -10.45 -2.73
N SER A 74 -3.70 -9.59 -1.71
CA SER A 74 -4.28 -9.93 -0.39
C SER A 74 -5.46 -9.04 -0.03
N VAL A 75 -5.33 -7.73 -0.23
CA VAL A 75 -6.27 -6.72 0.30
C VAL A 75 -7.42 -6.39 -0.68
N HIS A 76 -7.29 -6.75 -1.97
CA HIS A 76 -8.30 -6.51 -3.02
C HIS A 76 -8.84 -5.07 -3.04
N CYS A 77 -7.94 -4.10 -3.21
CA CYS A 77 -8.28 -2.68 -3.08
C CYS A 77 -9.05 -2.08 -4.28
N GLY A 78 -9.34 -2.87 -5.32
CA GLY A 78 -9.96 -2.37 -6.56
C GLY A 78 -9.02 -1.54 -7.46
N ILE A 79 -7.74 -1.43 -7.10
CA ILE A 79 -6.72 -0.75 -7.89
C ILE A 79 -6.26 -1.68 -9.01
N ARG A 80 -6.36 -1.22 -10.26
CA ARG A 80 -5.98 -1.99 -11.46
C ARG A 80 -4.61 -1.64 -12.02
N LEU A 81 -4.13 -0.44 -11.73
CA LEU A 81 -2.85 0.07 -12.21
C LEU A 81 -1.85 0.12 -11.06
N PRO A 82 -0.54 -0.08 -11.33
CA PRO A 82 0.49 0.12 -10.32
C PRO A 82 0.40 1.53 -9.72
N ILE A 83 0.55 1.63 -8.40
CA ILE A 83 0.67 2.90 -7.70
C ILE A 83 2.09 3.42 -7.95
N ALA A 84 2.20 4.67 -8.40
CA ALA A 84 3.46 5.34 -8.63
C ALA A 84 3.96 6.06 -7.36
N PRO A 85 5.27 6.30 -7.17
CA PRO A 85 5.81 7.00 -6.01
C PRO A 85 5.21 8.39 -5.79
N GLU A 86 4.84 9.09 -6.86
CA GLU A 86 4.24 10.43 -6.85
C GLU A 86 2.82 10.45 -6.27
N GLN A 87 2.16 9.27 -6.26
CA GLN A 87 0.85 9.07 -5.67
C GLN A 87 0.90 8.86 -4.16
N ILE A 88 2.09 8.77 -3.56
CA ILE A 88 2.28 8.64 -2.13
C ILE A 88 2.51 10.03 -1.51
N LEU A 89 1.59 10.45 -0.64
CA LEU A 89 1.75 11.67 0.15
C LEU A 89 2.29 11.32 1.53
N LEU A 90 3.47 11.84 1.84
CA LEU A 90 4.08 11.70 3.16
C LEU A 90 3.80 12.95 3.98
N GLY A 91 2.84 12.87 4.87
CA GLY A 91 2.33 13.85 5.83
C GLY A 91 3.34 14.52 6.77
N ARG A 92 2.80 15.35 7.67
CA ARG A 92 3.58 15.99 8.75
C ARG A 92 4.41 14.94 9.51
N LEU A 93 5.72 15.18 9.56
CA LEU A 93 6.62 14.49 10.46
C LEU A 93 6.68 15.30 11.77
N SER A 94 6.35 14.69 12.89
CA SER A 94 6.57 15.28 14.21
C SER A 94 7.57 14.45 14.99
N CYS A 95 8.47 15.13 15.68
CA CYS A 95 9.44 14.53 16.58
C CYS A 95 9.36 15.27 17.92
N ASP A 96 9.02 14.56 18.99
CA ASP A 96 9.08 15.10 20.34
C ASP A 96 10.52 14.97 20.85
N ALA A 97 11.19 16.11 21.04
CA ALA A 97 12.56 16.15 21.53
C ALA A 97 12.73 15.58 22.95
N ALA A 98 11.68 15.64 23.79
CA ALA A 98 11.73 15.18 25.17
C ALA A 98 11.58 13.66 25.27
N THR A 99 10.64 13.08 24.52
CA THR A 99 10.36 11.63 24.56
C THR A 99 11.05 10.84 23.46
N ARG A 100 11.61 11.53 22.46
CA ARG A 100 12.08 10.98 21.17
C ARG A 100 11.00 10.27 20.38
N ALA A 101 9.72 10.43 20.72
CA ALA A 101 8.63 9.84 19.97
C ALA A 101 8.51 10.52 18.60
N GLY A 102 8.43 9.72 17.54
CA GLY A 102 8.21 10.18 16.18
C GLY A 102 6.78 9.89 15.74
N ALA A 103 6.24 10.69 14.83
CA ALA A 103 5.03 10.34 14.10
C ALA A 103 5.09 10.85 12.66
N ILE A 104 4.64 10.03 11.71
CA ILE A 104 4.50 10.38 10.30
C ILE A 104 3.08 10.08 9.83
N SER A 105 2.45 11.03 9.14
CA SER A 105 1.15 10.79 8.49
C SER A 105 1.35 10.34 7.05
N LEU A 106 0.51 9.46 6.53
CA LEU A 106 0.65 8.83 5.22
C LEU A 106 -0.71 8.78 4.51
N ALA A 107 -0.72 9.03 3.21
CA ALA A 107 -1.89 8.84 2.35
C ALA A 107 -1.46 8.36 0.96
N VAL A 108 -2.34 7.61 0.28
CA VAL A 108 -2.09 7.05 -1.06
C VAL A 108 -3.20 7.48 -1.99
N MET A 109 -2.86 8.12 -3.10
CA MET A 109 -3.81 8.53 -4.14
C MET A 109 -4.08 7.36 -5.10
N THR A 110 -5.33 7.22 -5.54
CA THR A 110 -5.77 6.14 -6.44
C THR A 110 -6.20 6.65 -7.82
N GLY A 111 -6.21 7.98 -8.01
CA GLY A 111 -6.56 8.64 -9.27
C GLY A 111 -5.32 9.09 -10.07
N PRO A 112 -5.50 9.48 -11.34
CA PRO A 112 -4.43 10.03 -12.16
C PRO A 112 -3.85 11.32 -11.54
N ASP A 113 -2.57 11.54 -11.76
CA ASP A 113 -1.80 12.67 -11.25
C ASP A 113 -2.32 14.01 -11.81
N GLY A 114 -3.33 14.57 -11.16
CA GLY A 114 -3.81 15.92 -11.40
C GLY A 114 -3.29 16.89 -10.33
N LYS A 115 -3.17 18.18 -10.66
CA LYS A 115 -3.05 19.28 -9.68
C LYS A 115 -4.40 19.65 -9.03
N ASP A 116 -5.45 18.87 -9.31
CA ASP A 116 -6.81 19.15 -8.90
C ASP A 116 -6.99 19.14 -7.38
N VAL A 117 -8.13 19.65 -6.92
CA VAL A 117 -8.48 19.66 -5.51
C VAL A 117 -8.57 18.22 -4.99
N LEU A 118 -7.78 17.90 -3.96
CA LEU A 118 -7.70 16.58 -3.35
C LEU A 118 -8.98 16.30 -2.55
N LYS A 119 -9.75 15.30 -2.99
CA LYS A 119 -10.99 14.86 -2.34
C LYS A 119 -10.76 13.50 -1.68
N GLN A 120 -11.51 13.20 -0.62
CA GLN A 120 -11.41 11.93 0.11
C GLN A 120 -11.63 10.67 -0.76
N ASP A 121 -12.43 10.78 -1.83
CA ASP A 121 -12.70 9.69 -2.79
C ASP A 121 -11.50 9.36 -3.69
N SER A 122 -10.52 10.26 -3.77
CA SER A 122 -9.32 10.14 -4.60
C SER A 122 -8.19 9.40 -3.88
N PHE A 123 -8.41 9.01 -2.62
CA PHE A 123 -7.44 8.30 -1.80
C PHE A 123 -7.87 6.88 -1.53
N LEU A 124 -6.88 6.00 -1.40
CA LEU A 124 -7.07 4.67 -0.84
C LEU A 124 -7.67 4.82 0.56
N PRO A 125 -8.79 4.15 0.87
CA PRO A 125 -9.39 4.19 2.20
C PRO A 125 -8.35 3.88 3.28
N ALA A 126 -8.27 4.73 4.31
CA ALA A 126 -7.26 4.61 5.37
C ALA A 126 -7.24 3.21 6.00
N ARG A 127 -8.39 2.54 6.12
CA ARG A 127 -8.47 1.15 6.61
C ARG A 127 -7.71 0.16 5.74
N LEU A 128 -7.77 0.30 4.41
CA LEU A 128 -7.03 -0.55 3.49
C LEU A 128 -5.53 -0.23 3.54
N LEU A 129 -5.17 1.06 3.57
CA LEU A 129 -3.77 1.46 3.77
C LEU A 129 -3.20 0.92 5.08
N GLY A 130 -3.97 1.01 6.18
CA GLY A 130 -3.60 0.43 7.47
C GLY A 130 -3.38 -1.08 7.40
N ALA A 131 -4.20 -1.82 6.65
CA ALA A 131 -4.02 -3.26 6.44
C ALA A 131 -2.72 -3.58 5.67
N ILE A 132 -2.40 -2.78 4.64
CA ILE A 132 -1.15 -2.89 3.86
C ILE A 132 0.06 -2.62 4.74
N LEU A 133 0.01 -1.56 5.56
CA LEU A 133 1.12 -1.24 6.48
C LEU A 133 1.28 -2.31 7.56
N HIS A 134 0.18 -2.87 8.06
CA HIS A 134 0.22 -3.94 9.06
C HIS A 134 0.79 -5.24 8.48
N SER A 135 0.46 -5.62 7.23
CA SER A 135 1.07 -6.82 6.61
C SER A 135 2.58 -6.67 6.40
N ARG A 136 3.10 -5.44 6.38
CA ARG A 136 4.52 -5.11 6.19
C ARG A 136 5.14 -4.32 7.33
N GLU A 137 4.63 -4.50 8.54
CA GLU A 137 5.06 -3.76 9.73
C GLU A 137 6.59 -3.80 9.92
N HIS A 138 7.20 -4.97 9.76
CA HIS A 138 8.64 -5.15 9.87
C HIS A 138 9.44 -4.36 8.81
N LEU A 139 8.97 -4.32 7.56
CA LEU A 139 9.62 -3.55 6.50
C LEU A 139 9.44 -2.05 6.70
N LEU A 140 8.28 -1.64 7.22
CA LEU A 140 7.99 -0.25 7.56
C LEU A 140 8.91 0.24 8.69
N ALA A 141 9.11 -0.56 9.73
CA ALA A 141 10.07 -0.28 10.81
C ALA A 141 11.51 -0.10 10.27
N ILE A 142 11.94 -0.97 9.35
CA ILE A 142 13.26 -0.86 8.69
C ILE A 142 13.35 0.41 7.85
N ALA A 143 12.31 0.75 7.09
CA ALA A 143 12.29 1.95 6.24
C ALA A 143 12.35 3.24 7.07
N LEU A 144 11.66 3.27 8.20
CA LEU A 144 11.64 4.41 9.14
C LEU A 144 12.85 4.44 10.08
N ARG A 145 13.67 3.36 10.11
CA ARG A 145 14.81 3.21 11.03
C ARG A 145 14.39 3.39 12.50
N ALA A 146 13.19 2.95 12.85
CA ALA A 146 12.61 3.08 14.19
C ALA A 146 11.62 1.92 14.45
N HIS A 147 11.35 1.60 15.71
CA HIS A 147 10.27 0.66 16.03
C HIS A 147 8.93 1.38 16.01
N LEU A 148 7.93 0.66 15.52
CA LEU A 148 6.56 1.15 15.41
C LEU A 148 5.88 0.96 16.76
N THR A 149 5.29 2.02 17.30
CA THR A 149 4.53 1.98 18.55
C THR A 149 3.05 1.85 18.28
N SER A 150 2.54 2.55 17.28
CA SER A 150 1.13 2.48 16.88
C SER A 150 0.91 2.88 15.42
N VAL A 151 -0.19 2.39 14.85
CA VAL A 151 -0.71 2.84 13.55
C VAL A 151 -2.17 3.21 13.77
N SER A 152 -2.52 4.47 13.52
CA SER A 152 -3.87 5.01 13.76
C SER A 152 -4.37 5.79 12.57
N ILE A 153 -5.70 5.95 12.48
CA ILE A 153 -6.34 6.78 11.45
C ILE A 153 -6.55 8.17 12.03
N THR A 154 -5.98 9.18 11.40
CA THR A 154 -6.11 10.58 11.82
C THR A 154 -6.88 11.35 10.76
N ARG A 155 -7.95 12.04 11.16
CA ARG A 155 -8.67 12.96 10.29
C ARG A 155 -8.00 14.32 10.31
N ILE A 156 -7.50 14.76 9.15
CA ILE A 156 -6.95 16.10 8.98
C ILE A 156 -7.95 16.88 8.13
N THR A 157 -8.41 18.00 8.66
CA THR A 157 -9.24 18.96 7.93
C THR A 157 -8.35 20.14 7.60
N ALA A 158 -8.15 20.44 6.31
CA ALA A 158 -7.47 21.68 5.95
C ALA A 158 -8.36 22.86 6.36
N PRO A 159 -7.81 23.92 6.99
CA PRO A 159 -8.54 25.16 7.11
C PRO A 159 -8.79 25.68 5.69
N LEU A 160 -10.04 25.94 5.33
CA LEU A 160 -10.39 26.60 4.06
C LEU A 160 -9.73 27.99 4.06
N ARG A 161 -8.53 28.11 3.47
CA ARG A 161 -7.87 29.40 3.32
C ARG A 161 -8.53 30.11 2.15
N ILE A 162 -9.63 30.83 2.44
CA ILE A 162 -10.17 31.83 1.52
C ILE A 162 -9.05 32.84 1.32
N ARG A 163 -8.39 32.80 0.16
CA ARG A 163 -7.31 33.71 -0.21
C ARG A 163 -7.93 35.09 -0.50
N THR A 164 -8.38 35.79 0.53
CA THR A 164 -8.71 37.21 0.43
C THR A 164 -7.42 37.98 0.28
N SER A 165 -7.08 38.31 -0.97
CA SER A 165 -6.07 39.30 -1.30
C SER A 165 -6.56 40.67 -0.86
N THR A 166 -6.15 41.13 0.33
CA THR A 166 -6.04 42.56 0.70
C THR A 166 -5.33 42.71 2.05
N THR A 167 -4.15 43.35 2.00
CA THR A 167 -3.45 44.24 2.97
C THR A 167 -3.81 44.19 4.48
N PRO A 168 -2.83 44.21 5.42
CA PRO A 168 -3.03 44.00 6.87
C PRO A 168 -3.41 45.31 7.62
N PRO A 169 -3.65 45.33 8.96
CA PRO A 169 -3.65 44.25 9.96
C PRO A 169 -4.96 44.17 10.80
N HIS A 170 -5.26 43.01 11.39
CA HIS A 170 -5.57 42.91 12.83
C HIS A 170 -5.70 41.44 13.27
N THR A 171 -5.00 41.17 14.37
CA THR A 171 -4.88 39.91 15.10
C THR A 171 -6.24 39.38 15.54
N THR A 172 -6.58 38.14 15.17
CA THR A 172 -7.54 37.33 15.94
C THR A 172 -7.14 35.86 15.85
N THR A 173 -6.56 35.37 16.95
CA THR A 173 -6.23 33.97 17.18
C THR A 173 -7.52 33.18 17.39
N VAL A 174 -7.88 32.31 16.45
CA VAL A 174 -8.95 31.32 16.64
C VAL A 174 -8.31 29.96 16.86
N PRO A 175 -8.65 29.23 17.94
CA PRO A 175 -8.04 27.95 18.24
C PRO A 175 -8.55 26.86 17.28
N ILE A 176 -7.60 26.15 16.66
CA ILE A 176 -7.82 24.95 15.85
C ILE A 176 -8.30 23.83 16.77
N SER A 177 -9.47 23.25 16.46
CA SER A 177 -9.99 22.06 17.15
C SER A 177 -9.67 20.81 16.34
N THR A 178 -8.70 20.03 16.80
CA THR A 178 -8.40 18.68 16.30
C THR A 178 -9.24 17.65 17.06
N THR A 179 -10.19 17.01 16.39
CA THR A 179 -10.90 15.84 16.92
C THR A 179 -10.18 14.56 16.51
N THR A 180 -9.40 14.00 17.42
CA THR A 180 -8.73 12.69 17.31
C THR A 180 -9.67 11.60 17.83
N GLU A 181 -10.22 10.78 16.92
CA GLU A 181 -10.94 9.57 17.27
C GLU A 181 -9.98 8.38 17.09
N ALA A 182 -9.22 8.06 18.14
CA ALA A 182 -8.18 7.04 18.11
C ALA A 182 -8.76 5.64 18.39
N THR A 183 -9.08 4.89 17.34
CA THR A 183 -9.18 3.42 17.45
C THR A 183 -7.77 2.82 17.48
N SER A 184 -7.18 2.76 18.67
CA SER A 184 -5.90 2.09 18.93
C SER A 184 -6.12 0.58 18.99
N LEU A 185 -5.76 -0.13 17.92
CA LEU A 185 -5.56 -1.57 17.94
C LEU A 185 -4.17 -1.83 18.50
N ARG A 186 -4.07 -2.01 19.82
CA ARG A 186 -2.83 -2.44 20.49
C ARG A 186 -2.49 -3.88 20.09
N PRO A 187 -1.36 -4.16 19.44
CA PRO A 187 -0.82 -5.51 19.41
C PRO A 187 -0.33 -5.86 20.81
N ARG A 188 -0.97 -6.84 21.45
CA ARG A 188 -0.42 -7.47 22.66
C ARG A 188 0.81 -8.28 22.25
N LEU A 189 1.98 -7.65 22.29
CA LEU A 189 3.26 -8.35 22.30
C LEU A 189 3.30 -9.25 23.54
N PHE A 190 3.26 -10.56 23.32
CA PHE A 190 3.46 -11.55 24.36
C PHE A 190 4.87 -11.38 24.92
N PHE A 191 4.95 -10.93 26.17
CA PHE A 191 6.16 -10.98 26.99
C PHE A 191 6.72 -12.41 26.97
N ILE A 192 7.92 -12.61 26.41
CA ILE A 192 8.67 -13.85 26.58
C ILE A 192 9.39 -13.73 27.93
N PRO A 193 9.04 -14.54 28.95
CA PRO A 193 9.71 -14.46 30.24
C PRO A 193 11.13 -15.00 30.13
N THR A 194 12.12 -14.22 30.53
CA THR A 194 13.57 -14.53 30.57
C THR A 194 13.96 -15.52 31.67
N SER A 195 13.07 -16.45 32.01
CA SER A 195 13.42 -17.58 32.87
C SER A 195 14.10 -18.66 32.02
N SER A 196 15.11 -19.34 32.57
CA SER A 196 15.82 -20.44 31.89
C SER A 196 14.89 -21.57 31.40
N LEU A 197 13.73 -21.74 32.05
CA LEU A 197 12.63 -22.59 31.60
C LEU A 197 11.97 -22.13 30.28
N GLY A 198 11.84 -20.81 30.09
CA GLY A 198 11.28 -20.22 28.86
C GLY A 198 12.18 -20.44 27.64
N ILE A 199 13.50 -20.42 27.83
CA ILE A 199 14.48 -20.69 26.77
C ILE A 199 14.43 -22.18 26.36
N GLY A 200 14.29 -23.09 27.33
CA GLY A 200 14.16 -24.52 27.03
C GLY A 200 12.90 -24.84 26.21
N LEU A 201 11.76 -24.24 26.57
CA LEU A 201 10.51 -24.41 25.84
C LEU A 201 10.53 -23.75 24.46
N SER A 202 11.17 -22.58 24.31
CA SER A 202 11.24 -21.90 23.01
C SER A 202 12.12 -22.66 22.01
N VAL A 203 13.28 -23.17 22.46
CA VAL A 203 14.17 -24.00 21.63
C VAL A 203 13.49 -25.31 21.26
N GLY A 204 12.78 -25.95 22.20
CA GLY A 204 12.00 -27.17 21.95
C GLY A 204 10.91 -26.96 20.90
N CYS A 205 10.08 -25.92 21.06
CA CYS A 205 9.05 -25.56 20.09
C CYS A 205 9.64 -25.27 18.70
N PHE A 206 10.74 -24.54 18.63
CA PHE A 206 11.41 -24.22 17.37
C PHE A 206 11.93 -25.48 16.66
N ALA A 207 12.55 -26.40 17.39
CA ALA A 207 13.01 -27.67 16.85
C ALA A 207 11.85 -28.52 16.31
N THR A 208 10.72 -28.60 17.04
CA THR A 208 9.54 -29.34 16.57
C THR A 208 8.92 -28.72 15.32
N ALA A 209 8.89 -27.39 15.21
CA ALA A 209 8.39 -26.69 14.03
C ALA A 209 9.26 -26.96 12.80
N ILE A 210 10.58 -26.98 12.95
CA ILE A 210 11.51 -27.35 11.86
C ILE A 210 11.27 -28.79 11.41
N ILE A 211 11.14 -29.73 12.34
CA ILE A 211 10.86 -31.14 12.01
C ILE A 211 9.53 -31.27 11.27
N ALA A 212 8.49 -30.56 11.71
CA ALA A 212 7.19 -30.55 11.03
C ALA A 212 7.28 -29.98 9.60
N LEU A 213 8.04 -28.90 9.39
CA LEU A 213 8.26 -28.32 8.06
C LEU A 213 9.02 -29.27 7.13
N ILE A 214 10.05 -29.96 7.64
CA ILE A 214 10.80 -30.98 6.88
C ILE A 214 9.88 -32.15 6.52
N ALA A 215 9.11 -32.67 7.47
CA ALA A 215 8.16 -33.75 7.24
C ALA A 215 7.10 -33.36 6.20
N TYR A 216 6.58 -32.12 6.28
CA TYR A 216 5.64 -31.59 5.30
C TYR A 216 6.26 -31.47 3.90
N GLY A 217 7.50 -30.96 3.80
CA GLY A 217 8.22 -30.87 2.53
C GLY A 217 8.51 -32.23 1.91
N VAL A 218 8.87 -33.22 2.71
CA VAL A 218 9.07 -34.61 2.26
C VAL A 218 7.75 -35.22 1.79
N TRP A 219 6.65 -35.02 2.53
CA TRP A 219 5.32 -35.48 2.13
C TRP A 219 4.88 -34.85 0.80
N GLY A 220 5.02 -33.53 0.67
CA GLY A 220 4.73 -32.80 -0.56
C GLY A 220 5.55 -33.31 -1.75
N ARG A 221 6.85 -33.59 -1.58
CA ARG A 221 7.67 -34.20 -2.64
C ARG A 221 7.20 -35.60 -3.03
N ILE A 222 6.77 -36.42 -2.07
CA ILE A 222 6.25 -37.78 -2.36
C ILE A 222 4.94 -37.69 -3.16
N GLU A 223 4.04 -36.78 -2.81
CA GLU A 223 2.80 -36.57 -3.58
C GLU A 223 3.08 -35.99 -4.96
N TRP A 224 4.02 -35.05 -5.08
CA TRP A 224 4.41 -34.51 -6.38
C TRP A 224 5.02 -35.59 -7.27
N LYS A 225 5.85 -36.47 -6.72
CA LYS A 225 6.40 -37.62 -7.46
C LYS A 225 5.29 -38.59 -7.90
N ARG A 226 4.27 -38.81 -7.06
CA ARG A 226 3.09 -39.63 -7.44
C ARG A 226 2.24 -38.99 -8.54
N LEU A 227 2.12 -37.66 -8.54
CA LEU A 227 1.44 -36.89 -9.57
C LEU A 227 2.19 -36.96 -10.91
N VAL A 228 3.51 -36.79 -10.89
CA VAL A 228 4.37 -36.86 -12.08
C VAL A 228 4.45 -38.28 -12.66
N GLU A 229 4.48 -39.32 -11.81
CA GLU A 229 4.47 -40.72 -12.25
C GLU A 229 3.10 -41.22 -12.75
N GLY A 230 2.06 -40.36 -12.78
CA GLY A 230 0.75 -40.70 -13.35
C GLY A 230 0.00 -41.82 -12.63
N ARG A 231 0.44 -42.21 -11.42
CA ARG A 231 -0.20 -43.28 -10.63
C ARG A 231 -1.38 -42.75 -9.84
N TRP A 232 -2.42 -42.34 -10.56
CA TRP A 232 -3.73 -42.02 -9.99
C TRP A 232 -4.42 -43.31 -9.58
N LYS A 233 -4.48 -43.59 -8.27
CA LYS A 233 -5.37 -44.64 -7.76
C LYS A 233 -6.82 -44.20 -7.98
N ARG A 234 -7.44 -44.73 -9.04
CA ARG A 234 -8.89 -44.89 -9.26
C ARG A 234 -9.78 -43.64 -9.23
N LYS A 235 -9.40 -42.54 -9.88
CA LYS A 235 -10.41 -41.57 -10.37
C LYS A 235 -10.14 -41.26 -11.83
N VAL A 236 -11.04 -41.75 -12.69
CA VAL A 236 -11.08 -41.44 -14.11
C VAL A 236 -11.51 -39.98 -14.23
N TYR A 237 -10.54 -39.07 -14.39
CA TYR A 237 -10.86 -37.70 -14.75
C TYR A 237 -11.19 -37.68 -16.25
N ARG A 238 -12.46 -37.45 -16.56
CA ARG A 238 -12.92 -37.20 -17.93
C ARG A 238 -12.27 -35.88 -18.36
N LYS A 239 -11.45 -35.91 -19.43
CA LYS A 239 -10.94 -34.69 -20.06
C LYS A 239 -12.12 -33.76 -20.30
N VAL A 240 -12.09 -32.59 -19.66
CA VAL A 240 -13.02 -31.51 -19.99
C VAL A 240 -12.65 -31.09 -21.42
N PRO A 241 -13.59 -31.16 -22.39
CA PRO A 241 -13.30 -30.71 -23.74
C PRO A 241 -12.87 -29.24 -23.69
N ASP A 242 -11.83 -28.91 -24.45
CA ASP A 242 -11.22 -27.59 -24.51
C ASP A 242 -12.30 -26.51 -24.62
N VAL A 243 -12.50 -25.77 -23.53
CA VAL A 243 -13.30 -24.56 -23.55
C VAL A 243 -12.45 -23.55 -24.31
N MET A 244 -12.72 -23.39 -25.60
CA MET A 244 -12.11 -22.35 -26.40
C MET A 244 -12.46 -20.99 -25.76
N PHE A 245 -11.46 -20.37 -25.13
CA PHE A 245 -11.55 -18.96 -24.76
C PHE A 245 -11.57 -18.15 -26.05
N ARG A 246 -12.77 -17.70 -26.43
CA ARG A 246 -12.96 -16.74 -27.52
C ARG A 246 -12.35 -15.41 -27.07
N SER A 247 -11.32 -14.93 -27.76
CA SER A 247 -10.69 -13.65 -27.44
C SER A 247 -11.72 -12.52 -27.58
N ALA A 248 -11.65 -11.54 -26.67
CA ALA A 248 -12.60 -10.43 -26.59
C ALA A 248 -12.49 -9.42 -27.75
N ASP A 249 -11.64 -9.69 -28.75
CA ASP A 249 -11.43 -8.82 -29.91
C ASP A 249 -12.49 -9.02 -31.01
N GLU A 250 -13.39 -10.02 -30.87
CA GLU A 250 -14.57 -10.21 -31.72
C GLU A 250 -15.85 -9.67 -31.04
N MET A 251 -15.87 -8.41 -30.59
CA MET A 251 -17.14 -7.72 -30.30
C MET A 251 -17.45 -6.75 -31.45
N PRO A 252 -18.48 -7.02 -32.29
CA PRO A 252 -18.87 -6.08 -33.33
C PRO A 252 -19.43 -4.80 -32.70
N THR A 253 -18.79 -3.69 -33.05
CA THR A 253 -19.23 -2.31 -32.80
C THR A 253 -20.63 -2.12 -33.37
N MET A 254 -21.65 -2.09 -32.51
CA MET A 254 -23.01 -1.70 -32.92
C MET A 254 -23.02 -0.20 -33.23
N LEU A 255 -22.90 0.16 -34.51
CA LEU A 255 -23.30 1.47 -35.02
C LEU A 255 -24.84 1.53 -35.13
N PRO A 256 -25.48 2.66 -34.78
CA PRO A 256 -26.91 2.84 -35.00
C PRO A 256 -27.21 3.00 -36.50
N THR A 257 -27.90 2.02 -37.08
CA THR A 257 -28.30 2.05 -38.50
C THR A 257 -29.61 2.82 -38.66
N VAL A 258 -29.53 3.95 -39.36
CA VAL A 258 -30.67 4.67 -39.96
C VAL A 258 -31.25 3.80 -41.07
N ILE A 259 -32.56 3.60 -41.05
CA ILE A 259 -33.31 2.83 -42.05
C ILE A 259 -33.43 3.64 -43.35
N PRO A 260 -33.10 3.06 -44.51
CA PRO A 260 -33.96 3.28 -45.66
C PRO A 260 -34.34 1.98 -46.40
N ASN A 261 -35.59 1.99 -46.86
CA ASN A 261 -36.23 1.07 -47.79
C ASN A 261 -35.38 0.72 -49.03
N ARG A 262 -35.20 -0.58 -49.33
CA ARG A 262 -35.65 -1.28 -50.57
C ARG A 262 -34.86 -2.55 -50.90
N ASN A 263 -35.64 -3.58 -51.23
CA ASN A 263 -35.40 -4.76 -52.08
C ASN A 263 -34.26 -5.76 -51.78
N PRO A 264 -34.55 -7.08 -51.80
CA PRO A 264 -33.56 -8.12 -51.58
C PRO A 264 -32.93 -8.58 -52.91
N THR A 265 -31.61 -8.67 -52.94
CA THR A 265 -30.89 -9.40 -53.99
C THR A 265 -29.93 -10.38 -53.32
N VAL A 266 -30.12 -11.65 -53.65
CA VAL A 266 -29.32 -12.83 -53.31
C VAL A 266 -27.91 -12.71 -53.89
N ILE A 267 -26.88 -13.22 -53.17
CA ILE A 267 -25.72 -14.00 -53.68
C ILE A 267 -24.92 -14.57 -52.47
N PRO A 268 -24.40 -15.82 -52.53
CA PRO A 268 -23.72 -16.53 -51.43
C PRO A 268 -22.17 -16.42 -51.50
N HIS A 269 -21.45 -17.25 -50.70
CA HIS A 269 -19.98 -17.44 -50.54
C HIS A 269 -19.43 -16.75 -49.27
N SER A 270 -18.51 -17.31 -48.47
CA SER A 270 -17.59 -18.45 -48.61
C SER A 270 -17.18 -18.90 -47.20
N THR A 271 -17.08 -20.21 -46.99
CA THR A 271 -16.39 -20.82 -45.83
C THR A 271 -14.88 -20.79 -46.07
N SER A 272 -14.09 -20.15 -45.22
CA SER A 272 -12.67 -20.50 -45.08
C SER A 272 -12.32 -20.70 -43.61
N ALA A 273 -11.94 -21.94 -43.31
CA ALA A 273 -11.31 -22.34 -42.07
C ALA A 273 -9.80 -22.21 -42.27
N TYR A 274 -9.14 -21.39 -41.45
CA TYR A 274 -7.70 -21.46 -41.25
C TYR A 274 -7.43 -21.71 -39.77
N SER A 275 -7.12 -22.97 -39.49
CA SER A 275 -6.60 -23.46 -38.22
C SER A 275 -5.07 -23.39 -38.29
N THR A 276 -4.45 -22.49 -37.53
CA THR A 276 -3.00 -22.45 -37.31
C THR A 276 -2.70 -22.81 -35.87
N THR A 277 -2.54 -24.11 -35.63
CA THR A 277 -1.93 -24.66 -34.43
C THR A 277 -0.40 -24.56 -34.57
N GLN A 278 0.21 -23.55 -33.96
CA GLN A 278 1.65 -23.56 -33.71
C GLN A 278 1.93 -24.29 -32.39
N LEU A 279 2.55 -25.47 -32.53
CA LEU A 279 3.19 -26.23 -31.48
C LEU A 279 4.49 -25.51 -31.07
N ILE A 280 4.57 -25.08 -29.80
CA ILE A 280 5.85 -24.82 -29.13
C ILE A 280 6.20 -26.08 -28.34
N ARG A 281 7.23 -26.80 -28.78
CA ARG A 281 7.89 -27.86 -28.00
C ARG A 281 8.98 -27.21 -27.14
N TYR A 282 9.00 -27.57 -25.86
CA TYR A 282 10.20 -27.61 -25.04
C TYR A 282 10.71 -29.05 -25.02
#